data_AF-A0A8H4B5L3-F1
#
_entry.id   AF-A0A8H4B5L3-F1
#
_cell.length_a   1.000
_cell.length_b   1.000
_cell.length_c   1.000
_cell.angle_alpha   90.00
_cell.angle_beta   90.00
_cell.angle_gamma   90.00
#
_symmetry.space_group_name_H-M   'P 1'
#
loop_
_entity.id
_entity.type
_entity.pdbx_description
1 polymer ?
#
loop_
_entity_poly.entity_id
_entity_poly.type
_entity_poly.pdbx_seq_one_letter_code
_entity_poly.pdbx_strand_id
1 'polypeptide(L)'
;MIFPFVTVIRENKTILSAALFEIYENFTFEHLLYQADSDYVPGETVRADIQVRGTNTWHRVISGLEGNLIMCTREEQNVADIRFTIQNEQPASPIRSTSNVFNEMMNASAKKILPDTKPTKNHNDRLYNDLLALLHKNNLGWGARNAFITSLLFG
;
A
#
# COMPACT_ATOMS: atom_id res chain seq x y z
N MET A 1 7.06 34.99 -0.61
CA MET A 1 7.73 34.26 0.50
C MET A 1 6.65 33.66 1.38
N ILE A 2 6.64 32.34 1.55
CA ILE A 2 5.61 31.62 2.32
C ILE A 2 6.27 30.82 3.43
N PHE A 3 5.61 30.81 4.58
CA PHE A 3 6.04 30.12 5.78
C PHE A 3 4.98 29.13 6.24
N PRO A 4 4.90 27.94 5.64
CA PRO A 4 3.98 26.94 6.13
C PRO A 4 4.47 26.35 7.45
N PHE A 5 3.51 25.90 8.24
CA PHE A 5 3.80 24.96 9.31
C PHE A 5 4.11 23.60 8.70
N VAL A 6 5.06 22.89 9.30
CA VAL A 6 5.48 21.56 8.87
C VAL A 6 5.34 20.61 10.04
N THR A 7 4.64 19.52 9.79
CA THR A 7 4.44 18.43 10.74
C THR A 7 5.04 17.15 10.18
N VAL A 8 5.87 16.47 10.98
CA VAL A 8 6.47 15.19 10.61
C VAL A 8 5.95 14.11 11.54
N ILE A 9 5.35 13.08 10.96
CA ILE A 9 4.84 11.89 11.64
C ILE A 9 5.64 10.70 11.14
N ARG A 10 6.31 10.00 12.05
CA ARG A 10 7.03 8.75 11.77
C ARG A 10 6.42 7.64 12.62
N GLU A 11 6.05 6.51 12.02
CA GLU A 11 5.50 5.36 12.75
C GLU A 11 4.30 5.73 13.67
N ASN A 12 3.42 6.60 13.19
CA ASN A 12 2.28 7.18 13.94
C ASN A 12 2.65 8.02 15.18
N LYS A 13 3.94 8.37 15.35
CA LYS A 13 4.41 9.30 16.36
C LYS A 13 4.78 10.62 15.70
N THR A 14 4.26 11.73 16.22
CA THR A 14 4.67 13.07 15.79
C THR A 14 6.08 13.33 16.28
N ILE A 15 7.03 13.45 15.35
CA ILE A 15 8.42 13.85 15.63
C ILE A 15 8.49 15.38 15.68
N LEU A 16 7.84 16.03 14.71
CA LEU A 16 7.80 17.47 14.61
C LEU A 16 6.34 17.93 14.57
N SER A 17 5.96 18.76 15.52
CA SER A 17 4.61 19.32 15.61
C SER A 17 4.61 20.76 15.11
N ALA A 18 4.15 20.97 13.88
CA ALA A 18 3.87 22.28 13.30
C ALA A 18 4.98 23.33 13.52
N ALA A 19 6.18 23.05 13.02
CA ALA A 19 7.29 24.02 13.01
C ALA A 19 7.25 24.87 11.72
N LEU A 20 7.65 26.14 11.82
CA LEU A 20 7.57 27.07 10.70
C LEU A 20 8.85 27.01 9.86
N PHE A 21 8.72 26.77 8.55
CA PHE A 21 9.86 26.69 7.63
C PHE A 21 9.77 27.76 6.55
N GLU A 22 10.92 28.25 6.10
CA GLU A 22 11.00 29.12 4.94
C GLU A 22 11.09 28.28 3.66
N ILE A 23 10.19 28.54 2.71
CA ILE A 23 10.20 27.85 1.40
C ILE A 23 10.93 28.69 0.36
N TYR A 24 11.85 28.04 -0.34
CA TYR A 24 12.54 28.56 -1.52
C TYR A 24 12.00 27.90 -2.81
N GLU A 25 11.89 28.67 -3.89
CA GLU A 25 11.26 28.26 -5.17
C GLU A 25 11.99 27.13 -5.91
N ASN A 26 13.24 26.85 -5.54
CA ASN A 26 14.08 25.84 -6.17
C ASN A 26 14.12 24.52 -5.39
N PHE A 27 13.40 24.41 -4.27
CA PHE A 27 13.46 23.26 -3.39
C PHE A 27 12.29 22.30 -3.64
N THR A 28 12.54 21.02 -3.38
CA THR A 28 11.50 19.98 -3.42
C THR A 28 11.01 19.65 -2.01
N PHE A 29 9.90 18.93 -1.93
CA PHE A 29 9.38 18.40 -0.65
C PHE A 29 10.41 17.52 0.07
N GLU A 30 11.26 16.81 -0.67
CA GLU A 30 12.37 16.04 -0.10
C GLU A 30 13.36 16.93 0.65
N HIS A 31 13.78 18.05 0.06
CA HIS A 31 14.70 19.00 0.71
C HIS A 31 14.09 19.56 2.00
N LEU A 32 12.80 19.87 1.99
CA LEU A 32 12.08 20.32 3.19
C LEU A 32 12.01 19.23 4.26
N LEU A 33 11.80 17.97 3.85
CA LEU A 33 11.78 16.84 4.78
C LEU A 33 13.15 16.61 5.43
N TYR A 34 14.24 16.68 4.67
CA TYR A 34 15.60 16.59 5.22
C TYR A 34 15.88 17.69 6.26
N GLN A 35 15.34 18.89 6.05
CA GLN A 35 15.47 19.98 7.01
C GLN A 35 14.60 19.75 8.26
N ALA A 36 13.44 19.12 8.10
CA ALA A 36 12.49 18.88 9.18
C ALA A 36 12.80 17.64 10.03
N ASP A 37 13.42 16.63 9.43
CA ASP A 37 13.79 15.36 10.07
C ASP A 37 15.20 14.93 9.62
N SER A 38 16.19 15.14 10.48
CA SER A 38 17.59 14.77 10.22
C SER A 38 17.81 13.26 10.14
N ASP A 39 16.89 12.47 10.70
CA ASP A 39 16.95 11.01 10.72
C ASP A 39 16.25 10.41 9.49
N TYR A 40 15.77 11.24 8.56
CA TYR A 40 15.18 10.80 7.31
C TYR A 40 16.23 10.08 6.44
N VAL A 41 15.87 8.89 5.97
CA VAL A 41 16.71 8.10 5.06
C VAL A 41 16.05 8.04 3.68
N PRO A 42 16.77 8.36 2.59
CA PRO A 42 16.22 8.27 1.26
C PRO A 42 15.84 6.82 0.93
N GLY A 43 14.64 6.63 0.38
CA GLY A 43 14.04 5.31 0.12
C GLY A 43 12.96 4.91 1.12
N GLU A 44 12.78 5.62 2.23
CA GLU A 44 11.62 5.43 3.10
C GLU A 44 10.32 5.80 2.36
N THR A 45 9.24 5.06 2.64
CA THR A 45 7.93 5.36 2.06
C THR A 45 7.33 6.57 2.74
N VAL A 46 7.43 7.73 2.08
CA VAL A 46 6.89 9.00 2.60
C VAL A 46 5.67 9.44 1.82
N ARG A 47 4.67 9.90 2.57
CA ARG A 47 3.53 10.65 2.03
C ARG A 47 3.64 12.11 2.43
N ALA A 48 3.50 13.00 1.45
CA ALA A 48 3.36 14.43 1.67
C ALA A 48 1.90 14.86 1.40
N ASP A 49 1.29 15.51 2.38
CA ASP A 49 -0.01 16.16 2.27
C ASP A 49 0.15 17.66 2.56
N ILE A 50 -0.65 18.50 1.91
CA ILE A 50 -0.70 19.95 2.12
C ILE A 50 -2.11 20.37 2.55
N GLN A 51 -2.19 21.37 3.40
CA GLN A 51 -3.44 22.01 3.78
C GLN A 51 -3.45 23.44 3.25
N VAL A 52 -4.48 23.79 2.48
CA VAL A 52 -4.66 25.15 1.95
C VAL A 52 -5.36 26.01 3.01
N ARG A 53 -4.87 27.24 3.21
CA ARG A 53 -5.43 28.18 4.20
C ARG A 53 -6.92 28.42 3.92
N GLY A 54 -7.74 28.28 4.95
CA GLY A 54 -9.19 28.45 4.86
C GLY A 54 -9.94 27.17 4.43
N THR A 55 -9.24 26.16 3.94
CA THR A 55 -9.80 24.82 3.72
C THR A 55 -9.36 23.90 4.85
N ASN A 56 -10.29 23.27 5.55
CA ASN A 56 -9.94 22.30 6.59
C ASN A 56 -9.62 20.91 6.00
N THR A 57 -9.20 20.88 4.73
CA THR A 57 -9.00 19.68 3.92
C THR A 57 -7.53 19.48 3.62
N TRP A 58 -7.08 18.23 3.78
CA TRP A 58 -5.73 17.81 3.41
C TRP A 58 -5.73 17.30 1.98
N HIS A 59 -4.81 17.80 1.16
CA HIS A 59 -4.62 17.43 -0.23
C HIS A 59 -3.30 16.69 -0.39
N ARG A 60 -3.34 15.52 -1.04
CA ARG A 60 -2.14 14.72 -1.29
C ARG A 60 -1.32 15.32 -2.41
N VAL A 61 0.00 15.39 -2.21
CA VAL A 61 0.96 15.73 -3.28
C VAL A 61 1.15 14.51 -4.18
N ILE A 62 0.65 14.59 -5.42
CA ILE A 62 0.71 13.48 -6.38
C ILE A 62 2.15 13.20 -6.82
N SER A 63 2.94 14.25 -7.02
CA SER A 63 4.36 14.15 -7.38
C SER A 63 5.26 13.64 -6.25
N GLY A 64 4.69 13.35 -5.07
CA GLY A 64 5.45 12.88 -3.90
C GLY A 64 6.51 13.89 -3.44
N LEU A 65 7.67 13.36 -3.01
CA LEU A 65 8.79 14.14 -2.49
C LEU A 65 9.57 14.90 -3.58
N GLU A 66 9.53 14.43 -4.82
CA GLU A 66 10.16 15.08 -5.98
C GLU A 66 9.41 16.32 -6.46
N GLY A 67 8.19 16.54 -5.95
CA GLY A 67 7.41 17.74 -6.23
C GLY A 67 8.16 19.01 -5.87
N ASN A 68 8.08 20.03 -6.73
CA ASN A 68 8.66 21.33 -6.44
C ASN A 68 7.74 22.11 -5.48
N LEU A 69 8.31 22.67 -4.41
CA LEU A 69 7.62 23.51 -3.43
C LEU A 69 7.05 24.81 -4.01
N ILE A 70 7.44 25.20 -5.23
CA ILE A 70 6.86 26.33 -5.96
C ILE A 70 5.34 26.22 -6.09
N MET A 71 4.78 25.00 -6.08
CA MET A 71 3.33 24.83 -6.07
C MET A 71 2.69 25.42 -4.80
N CYS A 72 3.37 25.33 -3.65
CA CYS A 72 2.89 25.95 -2.41
C CYS A 72 2.90 27.48 -2.46
N THR A 73 3.74 28.06 -3.33
CA THR A 73 3.93 29.52 -3.46
C THR A 73 2.91 30.22 -4.34
N ARG A 74 2.09 29.48 -5.09
CA ARG A 74 1.05 30.08 -5.94
C ARG A 74 -0.04 30.71 -5.08
N GLU A 75 -0.44 31.94 -5.40
CA GLU A 75 -1.41 32.73 -4.64
C GLU A 75 -2.76 32.00 -4.45
N GLU A 76 -3.16 31.19 -5.42
CA GLU A 76 -4.38 30.37 -5.39
C GLU A 76 -4.32 29.20 -4.40
N GLN A 77 -3.12 28.75 -4.02
CA GLN A 77 -2.90 27.52 -3.26
C GLN A 77 -2.49 27.79 -1.80
N ASN A 78 -2.20 29.05 -1.43
CA ASN A 78 -1.96 29.58 -0.07
C ASN A 78 -1.79 28.53 1.03
N VAL A 79 -0.70 27.76 0.96
CA VAL A 79 -0.50 26.58 1.80
C VAL A 79 -0.21 27.02 3.24
N ALA A 80 -0.98 26.49 4.19
CA ALA A 80 -0.85 26.80 5.61
C ALA A 80 -0.02 25.76 6.36
N ASP A 81 -0.22 24.47 6.05
CA ASP A 81 0.42 23.35 6.74
C ASP A 81 0.86 22.28 5.73
N ILE A 82 2.00 21.66 5.98
CA ILE A 82 2.59 20.58 5.21
C ILE A 82 2.82 19.42 6.18
N ARG A 83 2.25 18.26 5.88
CA ARG A 83 2.41 17.07 6.70
C ARG A 83 3.16 16.00 5.94
N PHE A 84 4.26 15.56 6.53
CA PHE A 84 5.00 14.38 6.10
C PHE A 84 4.63 13.20 6.99
N THR A 85 4.27 12.09 6.37
CA THR A 85 4.02 10.81 7.05
C THR A 85 5.01 9.79 6.51
N ILE A 86 5.99 9.45 7.34
CA ILE A 86 7.00 8.42 7.07
C ILE A 86 6.43 7.10 7.58
N GLN A 87 6.14 6.19 6.65
CA GLN A 87 5.73 4.83 6.96
C GLN A 87 6.95 3.94 6.81
N ASN A 88 7.26 3.17 7.86
CA ASN A 88 8.07 1.99 7.68
C ASN A 88 7.24 1.04 6.79
N GLU A 89 7.85 0.42 5.79
CA GLU A 89 7.26 -0.75 5.13
C GLU A 89 7.21 -1.89 6.16
N GLN A 90 6.32 -1.76 7.14
CA GLN A 90 5.68 -2.93 7.70
C GLN A 90 5.04 -3.58 6.47
N PRO A 91 5.39 -4.82 6.08
CA PRO A 91 4.60 -5.53 5.08
C PRO A 91 3.18 -5.44 5.60
N ALA A 92 2.33 -4.76 4.83
CA ALA A 92 1.00 -4.38 5.27
C ALA A 92 0.41 -5.57 6.01
N SER A 93 0.25 -5.45 7.33
CA SER A 93 -0.63 -6.35 8.08
C SER A 93 -1.86 -6.42 7.20
N PRO A 94 -2.21 -7.60 6.65
CA PRO A 94 -3.18 -7.66 5.57
C PRO A 94 -4.36 -6.88 6.07
N ILE A 95 -4.69 -5.82 5.31
CA ILE A 95 -5.85 -4.96 5.56
C ILE A 95 -6.89 -5.92 6.08
N ARG A 96 -7.27 -5.78 7.36
CA ARG A 96 -8.46 -6.43 7.87
C ARG A 96 -9.59 -5.74 7.12
N SER A 97 -9.69 -6.10 5.85
CA SER A 97 -10.89 -6.12 5.07
C SER A 97 -11.80 -6.82 6.04
N THR A 98 -12.76 -6.08 6.56
CA THR A 98 -13.97 -6.66 7.11
C THR A 98 -14.61 -7.37 5.92
N SER A 99 -14.00 -8.49 5.54
CA SER A 99 -14.47 -9.44 4.57
C SER A 99 -15.75 -9.92 5.19
N ASN A 100 -16.83 -9.30 4.75
CA ASN A 100 -18.15 -9.73 5.10
C ASN A 100 -18.18 -11.23 4.80
N VAL A 101 -18.62 -12.06 5.74
CA VAL A 101 -18.65 -13.53 5.58
C VAL A 101 -19.34 -13.91 4.26
N PHE A 102 -20.28 -13.08 3.79
CA PHE A 102 -20.91 -13.18 2.48
C PHE A 102 -19.94 -12.98 1.29
N ASN A 103 -18.99 -12.05 1.36
CA ASN A 103 -17.94 -11.86 0.35
C ASN A 103 -16.96 -13.04 0.36
N GLU A 104 -16.64 -13.59 1.53
CA GLU A 104 -15.82 -14.79 1.66
C GLU A 104 -16.51 -16.02 1.04
N MET A 105 -17.80 -16.22 1.32
CA MET A 105 -18.61 -17.27 0.70
C MET A 105 -18.75 -17.09 -0.81
N MET A 106 -18.96 -15.86 -1.30
CA MET A 106 -19.03 -15.57 -2.74
C MET A 106 -17.70 -15.82 -3.44
N ASN A 107 -16.57 -15.49 -2.80
CA ASN A 107 -15.25 -15.77 -3.34
C ASN A 107 -14.92 -17.28 -3.32
N ALA A 108 -15.38 -18.00 -2.30
CA ALA A 108 -15.21 -19.46 -2.22
C ALA A 108 -16.10 -20.18 -3.25
N SER A 109 -17.32 -19.71 -3.50
CA SER A 109 -18.22 -20.28 -4.52
C SER A 109 -17.75 -19.96 -5.95
N ALA A 110 -17.09 -18.81 -6.15
CA ALA A 110 -16.49 -18.43 -7.42
C ALA A 110 -15.23 -19.25 -7.77
N LYS A 111 -14.51 -19.77 -6.76
CA LYS A 111 -13.34 -20.63 -6.97
C LYS A 111 -13.78 -22.05 -7.26
N LYS A 112 -14.09 -22.30 -8.54
CA LYS A 112 -14.35 -23.64 -9.06
C LYS A 112 -13.06 -24.45 -9.20
N ILE A 113 -12.41 -24.80 -8.09
CA ILE A 113 -11.12 -25.50 -8.08
C ILE A 113 -11.29 -26.83 -7.34
N LEU A 114 -10.79 -27.92 -7.94
CA LEU A 114 -10.68 -29.22 -7.27
C LEU A 114 -9.80 -29.10 -6.00
N PRO A 115 -10.22 -29.68 -4.87
CA PRO A 115 -9.40 -29.71 -3.66
C PRO A 115 -8.06 -30.41 -3.90
N ASP A 116 -7.01 -29.96 -3.22
CA ASP A 116 -5.70 -30.59 -3.28
C ASP A 116 -5.71 -31.97 -2.58
N THR A 117 -4.84 -32.87 -3.02
CA THR A 117 -4.68 -34.21 -2.42
C THR A 117 -4.26 -34.12 -0.95
N LYS A 118 -4.81 -35.01 -0.11
CA LYS A 118 -4.48 -35.04 1.31
C LYS A 118 -3.26 -35.93 1.60
N PRO A 119 -2.46 -35.61 2.63
CA PRO A 119 -1.43 -36.52 3.11
C PRO A 119 -2.09 -37.83 3.57
N THR A 120 -1.61 -38.94 3.03
CA THR A 120 -2.24 -40.25 3.19
C THR A 120 -1.97 -40.83 4.57
N LYS A 121 -2.81 -40.52 5.55
CA LYS A 121 -2.67 -41.02 6.93
C LYS A 121 -3.56 -42.23 7.17
N ASN A 122 -4.77 -42.22 6.63
CA ASN A 122 -5.76 -43.29 6.82
C ASN A 122 -6.28 -43.84 5.48
N HIS A 123 -6.97 -44.99 5.52
CA HIS A 123 -7.57 -45.61 4.33
C HIS A 123 -8.55 -44.68 3.61
N ASN A 124 -9.31 -43.88 4.35
CA ASN A 124 -10.23 -42.89 3.77
C ASN A 124 -9.49 -41.78 3.01
N ASP A 125 -8.25 -41.43 3.40
CA ASP A 125 -7.44 -40.46 2.66
C ASP A 125 -6.94 -41.05 1.33
N ARG A 126 -6.67 -42.37 1.29
CA ARG A 126 -6.35 -43.09 0.04
C ARG A 126 -7.54 -43.07 -0.91
N LEU A 127 -8.72 -43.47 -0.44
CA LEU A 127 -9.95 -43.47 -1.24
C LEU A 127 -10.29 -42.07 -1.75
N TYR A 128 -10.08 -41.04 -0.93
CA TYR A 128 -10.26 -39.64 -1.31
C TYR A 128 -9.31 -39.23 -2.45
N ASN A 129 -8.02 -39.56 -2.33
CA ASN A 129 -7.02 -39.25 -3.35
C ASN A 129 -7.25 -40.06 -4.64
N ASP A 130 -7.69 -41.31 -4.54
CA ASP A 130 -8.02 -42.15 -5.70
C ASP A 130 -9.24 -41.60 -6.47
N LEU A 131 -10.25 -41.10 -5.74
CA LEU A 131 -11.41 -40.44 -6.34
C LEU A 131 -11.01 -39.11 -7.01
N LEU A 132 -10.15 -38.31 -6.40
CA LEU A 132 -9.58 -37.12 -7.03
C LEU A 132 -8.78 -37.46 -8.30
N ALA A 133 -7.99 -38.53 -8.28
CA ALA A 133 -7.23 -38.99 -9.45
C ALA A 133 -8.15 -39.44 -10.60
N LEU A 134 -9.26 -40.11 -10.31
CA LEU A 134 -10.27 -40.50 -11.29
C LEU A 134 -11.00 -39.29 -11.89
N LEU A 135 -11.31 -38.29 -11.07
CA LEU A 135 -11.91 -37.03 -11.51
C LEU A 135 -10.96 -36.27 -12.45
N HIS A 136 -9.68 -36.16 -12.08
CA HIS A 136 -8.64 -35.59 -12.95
C HIS A 136 -8.47 -36.36 -14.27
N LYS A 137 -8.42 -37.70 -14.22
CA LYS A 137 -8.20 -38.55 -15.40
C LYS A 137 -9.31 -38.42 -16.45
N ASN A 138 -10.55 -38.26 -16.00
CA ASN A 138 -11.71 -38.17 -16.88
C ASN A 138 -12.06 -36.73 -17.27
N ASN A 139 -11.23 -35.74 -16.89
CA ASN A 139 -11.57 -34.31 -17.04
C ASN A 139 -12.93 -33.95 -16.42
N LEU A 140 -13.34 -34.70 -15.39
CA LEU A 140 -14.60 -34.51 -14.70
C LEU A 140 -14.31 -33.75 -13.41
N GLY A 141 -14.78 -32.51 -13.33
CA GLY A 141 -14.59 -31.68 -12.15
C GLY A 141 -14.42 -30.20 -12.47
N TRP A 142 -14.32 -29.43 -11.39
CA TRP A 142 -14.34 -27.97 -11.41
C TRP A 142 -12.93 -27.48 -11.80
N GLY A 143 -12.87 -26.61 -12.82
CA GLY A 143 -11.71 -26.27 -13.67
C GLY A 143 -10.31 -26.29 -13.04
N ALA A 144 -9.36 -26.83 -13.80
CA ALA A 144 -7.94 -26.84 -13.45
C ALA A 144 -7.41 -25.43 -13.20
N ARG A 145 -6.50 -25.29 -12.21
CA ARG A 145 -5.74 -24.06 -11.97
C ARG A 145 -5.16 -23.58 -13.30
N ASN A 146 -5.52 -22.35 -13.70
CA ASN A 146 -5.02 -21.70 -14.89
C ASN A 146 -3.51 -21.94 -15.04
N ALA A 147 -3.16 -22.58 -16.15
CA ALA A 147 -1.83 -22.63 -16.73
C ALA A 147 -1.42 -21.22 -17.20
N PHE A 148 -1.11 -20.34 -16.26
CA PHE A 148 -0.42 -19.08 -16.50
C PHE A 148 0.44 -18.81 -15.27
N ILE A 149 1.67 -19.33 -15.30
CA ILE A 149 2.94 -18.84 -14.72
C ILE A 149 3.87 -20.08 -14.72
N THR A 150 4.35 -20.47 -15.89
CA THR A 150 5.58 -21.25 -16.08
C THR A 150 5.97 -21.18 -17.57
N SER A 151 6.29 -19.97 -18.04
CA SER A 151 7.13 -19.80 -19.24
C SER A 151 8.17 -18.70 -19.07
N LEU A 152 8.44 -18.29 -17.84
CA LEU A 152 9.54 -17.40 -17.48
C LEU A 152 10.27 -18.05 -16.32
N LEU A 153 11.05 -19.09 -16.64
CA LEU A 153 12.25 -19.56 -15.95
C LEU A 153 12.64 -20.88 -16.64
N PHE A 154 13.91 -20.97 -17.04
CA PHE A 154 14.51 -21.95 -17.96
C PHE A 154 14.18 -21.64 -19.44
N GLY A 155 15.11 -21.19 -20.28
CA GLY A 155 16.51 -21.63 -20.40
C GLY A 155 16.58 -22.55 -21.60
#